data_AF-A0A5Q0UGA9-F1
#
_entry.id   AF-A0A5Q0UGA9-F1
#
_cell.length_a   1.000
_cell.length_b   1.000
_cell.length_c   1.000
_cell.angle_alpha   90.00
_cell.angle_beta   90.00
_cell.angle_gamma   90.00
#
_symmetry.space_group_name_H-M   'P 1'
#
loop_
_entity.id
_entity.type
_entity.pdbx_description
1 polymer ?
#
loop_
_entity_poly.entity_id
_entity_poly.type
_entity_poly.pdbx_seq_one_letter_code
_entity_poly.pdbx_strand_id
1 'polypeptide(L)'
;MVEVPNDTEVEDLPFTHARIKRMIRDKAGEGQYVRSNVYYGLNLLLGEIAQEIIDNMMETDAAYVEKHHLDTAARKYEKVENIIKEKERVSRKLEALSADIEKLSREVNQADH
;
A
#
# COMPACT_ATOMS: atom_id res chain seq x y z
N MET A 1 -5.99 12.03 5.51
CA MET A 1 -6.63 12.14 4.17
C MET A 1 -5.91 13.26 3.46
N VAL A 2 -5.54 13.09 2.19
CA VAL A 2 -4.86 14.16 1.44
C VAL A 2 -5.84 15.31 1.25
N GLU A 3 -5.46 16.47 1.75
CA GLU A 3 -6.23 17.70 1.57
C GLU A 3 -5.98 18.23 0.17
N VAL A 4 -7.06 18.65 -0.51
CA VAL A 4 -6.97 19.30 -1.82
C VAL A 4 -7.34 20.77 -1.60
N PRO A 5 -6.35 21.69 -1.59
CA PRO A 5 -6.62 23.11 -1.56
C PRO A 5 -7.58 23.53 -2.68
N ASN A 6 -8.51 24.44 -2.37
CA ASN A 6 -9.54 24.87 -3.33
C ASN A 6 -8.96 25.61 -4.55
N ASP A 7 -7.74 26.11 -4.42
CA ASP A 7 -6.95 26.86 -5.39
C ASP A 7 -5.86 26.00 -6.05
N THR A 8 -5.89 24.67 -5.89
CA THR A 8 -4.91 23.79 -6.54
C THR A 8 -4.99 23.91 -8.06
N GLU A 9 -3.95 24.48 -8.67
CA GLU A 9 -3.85 24.55 -10.13
C GLU A 9 -3.16 23.30 -10.69
N VAL A 10 -3.33 23.05 -11.99
CA VAL A 10 -2.71 21.89 -12.64
C VAL A 10 -1.18 22.02 -12.69
N GLU A 11 -0.68 23.24 -12.69
CA GLU A 11 0.74 23.58 -12.76
C GLU A 11 1.50 23.28 -11.47
N ASP A 12 0.80 23.29 -10.34
CA ASP A 12 1.36 22.99 -9.01
C ASP A 12 1.44 21.48 -8.72
N LEU A 13 0.93 20.64 -9.62
CA LEU A 13 0.83 19.21 -9.37
C LEU A 13 2.17 18.48 -9.62
N PRO A 14 2.56 17.56 -8.72
CA PRO A 14 3.83 16.84 -8.81
C PRO A 14 3.92 15.92 -10.05
N PHE A 15 2.78 15.43 -10.54
CA PHE A 15 2.70 14.58 -11.73
C PHE A 15 1.78 15.17 -12.80
N THR A 16 1.96 14.71 -14.04
CA THR A 16 1.08 15.10 -15.15
C THR A 16 -0.39 14.75 -14.87
N HIS A 17 -1.20 15.77 -14.61
CA HIS A 17 -2.61 15.61 -14.26
C HIS A 17 -3.43 14.86 -15.33
N ALA A 18 -3.11 15.08 -16.61
CA ALA A 18 -3.76 14.37 -17.72
C ALA A 18 -3.50 12.85 -17.68
N ARG A 19 -2.29 12.42 -17.27
CA ARG A 19 -1.95 11.00 -17.14
C ARG A 19 -2.73 10.35 -16.01
N ILE A 20 -2.82 11.01 -14.86
CA ILE A 20 -3.62 10.56 -13.71
C ILE A 20 -5.10 10.44 -14.10
N LYS A 21 -5.67 11.46 -14.77
CA LYS A 21 -7.04 11.43 -15.29
C LYS A 21 -7.30 10.23 -16.18
N ARG A 22 -6.39 9.95 -17.12
CA ARG A 22 -6.51 8.81 -18.03
C ARG A 22 -6.49 7.48 -17.29
N MET A 23 -5.52 7.28 -16.39
CA MET A 23 -5.41 6.02 -15.61
C MET A 23 -6.69 5.71 -14.82
N ILE A 24 -7.31 6.72 -14.21
CA ILE A 24 -8.57 6.53 -13.48
C ILE A 24 -9.73 6.25 -14.44
N ARG A 25 -9.86 7.01 -15.53
CA ARG A 25 -10.96 6.83 -16.50
C ARG A 25 -10.91 5.48 -17.20
N ASP A 26 -9.72 4.96 -17.48
CA ASP A 26 -9.51 3.63 -18.06
C ASP A 26 -10.01 2.50 -17.13
N LYS A 27 -10.30 2.80 -15.85
CA LYS A 27 -10.82 1.86 -14.84
C LYS A 27 -12.21 2.20 -14.33
N ALA A 28 -12.75 3.38 -14.66
CA ALA A 28 -14.09 3.77 -14.23
C ALA A 28 -15.13 2.89 -14.91
N GLY A 29 -16.11 2.40 -14.13
CA GLY A 29 -17.20 1.60 -14.68
C GLY A 29 -18.10 2.41 -15.62
N GLU A 30 -18.89 1.71 -16.43
CA GLU A 30 -19.91 2.36 -17.26
C GLU A 30 -20.88 3.17 -16.39
N GLY A 31 -21.14 4.42 -16.77
CA GLY A 31 -21.98 5.35 -16.00
C GLY A 31 -21.32 5.93 -14.74
N GLN A 32 -20.06 5.60 -14.43
CA GLN A 32 -19.36 6.13 -13.28
C GLN A 32 -18.67 7.47 -13.59
N TYR A 33 -19.06 8.51 -12.86
CA TYR A 33 -18.45 9.83 -12.95
C TYR A 33 -17.44 10.07 -11.81
N VAL A 34 -16.26 10.56 -12.17
CA VAL A 34 -15.20 10.89 -11.20
C VAL A 34 -15.05 12.42 -11.11
N ARG A 35 -15.21 12.95 -9.90
CA ARG A 35 -15.12 14.38 -9.60
C ARG A 35 -13.67 14.88 -9.69
N SER A 36 -13.50 16.17 -9.98
CA SER A 36 -12.18 16.79 -10.20
C SER A 36 -11.23 16.57 -9.02
N ASN A 37 -11.70 16.81 -7.79
CA ASN A 37 -10.94 16.67 -6.55
C ASN A 37 -10.33 15.28 -6.34
N VAL A 38 -10.92 14.22 -6.91
CA VAL A 38 -10.34 12.86 -6.86
C VAL A 38 -9.03 12.80 -7.64
N TYR A 39 -8.98 13.44 -8.83
CA TYR A 39 -7.75 13.45 -9.63
C TYR A 39 -6.66 14.31 -8.99
N TYR A 40 -7.03 15.46 -8.40
CA TYR A 40 -6.09 16.30 -7.64
C TYR A 40 -5.56 15.57 -6.41
N GLY A 41 -6.46 14.99 -5.61
CA GLY A 41 -6.10 14.27 -4.40
C GLY A 41 -5.20 13.06 -4.67
N LEU A 42 -5.46 12.28 -5.72
CA LEU A 42 -4.55 11.17 -6.08
C LEU A 42 -3.18 11.69 -6.52
N ASN A 43 -3.13 12.80 -7.27
CA ASN A 43 -1.88 13.37 -7.73
C ASN A 43 -1.02 13.88 -6.56
N LEU A 44 -1.64 14.64 -5.64
CA LEU A 44 -0.99 15.11 -4.42
C LEU A 44 -0.53 13.95 -3.53
N LEU A 45 -1.36 12.91 -3.33
CA LEU A 45 -0.98 11.71 -2.57
C LEU A 45 0.24 11.01 -3.17
N LEU A 46 0.26 10.84 -4.49
CA LEU A 46 1.42 10.25 -5.16
C LEU A 46 2.66 11.13 -4.95
N GLY A 47 2.49 12.45 -4.89
CA GLY A 47 3.55 13.41 -4.59
C GLY A 47 4.12 13.21 -3.19
N GLU A 48 3.26 13.15 -2.18
CA GLU A 48 3.65 12.87 -0.80
C GLU A 48 4.42 11.54 -0.68
N ILE A 49 3.92 10.47 -1.32
CA ILE A 49 4.58 9.17 -1.34
C ILE A 49 5.94 9.25 -2.04
N ALA A 50 6.02 9.91 -3.19
CA ALA A 50 7.26 10.05 -3.93
C ALA A 50 8.29 10.86 -3.14
N GLN A 51 7.87 11.95 -2.48
CA GLN A 51 8.74 12.76 -1.64
C GLN A 51 9.29 11.94 -0.47
N GLU A 52 8.44 11.17 0.20
CA GLU A 52 8.88 10.30 1.30
C GLU A 52 9.88 9.23 0.83
N ILE A 53 9.68 8.65 -0.37
CA ILE A 53 10.67 7.73 -0.96
C ILE A 53 11.98 8.46 -1.27
N ILE A 54 11.92 9.67 -1.83
CA ILE A 54 13.10 10.48 -2.16
C ILE A 54 13.89 10.80 -0.90
N ASP A 55 13.24 11.27 0.16
CA ASP A 55 13.89 11.64 1.41
C ASP A 55 14.65 10.43 1.98
N ASN A 56 13.98 9.28 2.12
CA ASN A 56 14.60 8.04 2.60
C ASN A 56 15.71 7.51 1.66
N MET A 57 15.59 7.74 0.35
CA MET A 57 16.58 7.32 -0.64
C MET A 57 17.84 8.19 -0.59
N MET A 58 17.69 9.48 -0.25
CA MET A 58 18.80 10.43 -0.08
C MET A 58 19.49 10.29 1.28
N GLU A 59 18.91 9.56 2.24
CA GLU A 59 19.53 9.21 3.52
C GLU A 59 20.65 8.17 3.34
N THR A 60 21.76 8.58 2.73
CA THR A 60 22.95 7.75 2.54
C THR A 60 24.22 8.60 2.50
N ASP A 61 25.31 8.09 3.06
CA ASP A 61 26.64 8.72 2.97
C ASP A 61 27.35 8.36 1.65
N ALA A 62 26.71 7.56 0.79
CA ALA A 62 27.28 7.16 -0.49
C ALA A 62 27.33 8.36 -1.46
N ALA A 63 28.43 8.45 -2.22
CA ALA A 63 28.58 9.47 -3.26
C ALA A 63 27.57 9.30 -4.42
N TYR A 64 27.00 8.11 -4.59
CA TYR A 64 26.04 7.79 -5.64
C TYR A 64 24.80 7.11 -5.07
N VAL A 65 23.64 7.63 -5.46
CA VAL A 65 22.35 6.98 -5.21
C VAL A 65 22.06 6.00 -6.35
N GLU A 66 22.06 4.73 -5.99
CA GLU A 66 21.85 3.62 -6.91
C GLU A 66 20.47 2.96 -6.75
N LYS A 67 20.12 2.06 -7.69
CA LYS A 67 18.84 1.33 -7.70
C LYS A 67 18.52 0.62 -6.37
N HIS A 68 19.51 0.08 -5.67
CA HIS A 68 19.29 -0.60 -4.39
C HIS A 68 18.82 0.34 -3.26
N HIS A 69 19.17 1.63 -3.32
CA HIS A 69 18.67 2.65 -2.40
C HIS A 69 17.18 2.91 -2.64
N LEU A 70 16.79 3.07 -3.92
CA LEU A 70 15.38 3.18 -4.30
C LEU A 70 14.59 1.95 -3.86
N ASP A 71 15.09 0.74 -4.13
CA ASP A 71 14.43 -0.51 -3.74
C ASP A 71 14.24 -0.55 -2.23
N THR A 72 15.22 -0.09 -1.46
CA THR A 72 15.15 -0.07 0.00
C THR A 72 14.14 0.96 0.50
N ALA A 73 14.15 2.18 -0.04
CA ALA A 73 13.25 3.26 0.33
C ALA A 73 11.78 2.97 -0.06
N ALA A 74 11.55 2.37 -1.22
CA ALA A 74 10.20 2.06 -1.73
C ALA A 74 9.56 0.81 -1.10
N ARG A 75 10.32 -0.02 -0.37
CA ARG A 75 9.89 -1.32 0.17
C ARG A 75 8.54 -1.31 0.89
N LYS A 76 8.22 -0.25 1.64
CA LYS A 76 6.98 -0.19 2.42
C LYS A 76 5.74 -0.05 1.55
N TYR A 77 5.86 0.56 0.36
CA TYR A 77 4.75 0.73 -0.58
C TYR A 77 4.56 -0.47 -1.49
N GLU A 78 5.64 -1.19 -1.83
CA GLU A 78 5.55 -2.45 -2.59
C GLU A 78 4.93 -3.60 -1.76
N LYS A 79 5.02 -3.52 -0.42
CA LYS A 79 4.68 -4.63 0.47
C LYS A 79 3.29 -4.58 1.07
N VAL A 80 2.46 -3.55 0.87
CA VAL A 80 1.14 -3.49 1.53
C VAL A 80 0.29 -4.72 1.18
N GLU A 81 0.26 -5.12 -0.09
CA GLU A 81 -0.43 -6.34 -0.52
C GLU A 81 0.21 -7.61 0.06
N ASN A 82 1.54 -7.63 0.19
CA ASN A 82 2.27 -8.75 0.79
C ASN A 82 2.04 -8.85 2.31
N ILE A 83 1.88 -7.73 3.02
CA ILE A 83 1.53 -7.71 4.45
C ILE A 83 0.12 -8.26 4.64
N ILE A 84 -0.83 -7.93 3.77
CA ILE A 84 -2.19 -8.49 3.81
C ILE A 84 -2.14 -10.00 3.57
N LYS A 85 -1.40 -10.46 2.54
CA LYS A 85 -1.20 -11.89 2.26
C LYS A 85 -0.52 -12.62 3.41
N GLU A 86 0.51 -12.03 4.01
CA GLU A 86 1.20 -12.60 5.17
C GLU A 86 0.32 -12.64 6.42
N LYS A 87 -0.50 -11.61 6.64
CA LYS A 87 -1.52 -11.60 7.72
C LYS A 87 -2.49 -12.76 7.54
N GLU A 88 -3.05 -12.95 6.34
CA GLU A 88 -3.93 -14.08 6.03
C GLU A 88 -3.22 -15.44 6.20
N ARG A 89 -1.94 -15.52 5.79
CA ARG A 89 -1.13 -16.73 5.96
C ARG A 89 -0.90 -17.05 7.44
N VAL A 90 -0.63 -16.05 8.27
CA VAL A 90 -0.44 -16.19 9.72
C VAL A 90 -1.74 -16.57 10.41
N SER A 91 -2.86 -15.92 10.07
CA SER A 91 -4.19 -16.27 10.59
C SER A 91 -4.55 -17.74 10.31
N ARG A 92 -4.34 -18.22 9.08
CA ARG A 92 -4.57 -19.64 8.74
C ARG A 92 -3.71 -20.60 9.55
N LYS A 93 -2.46 -20.25 9.85
CA LYS A 93 -1.59 -21.06 10.70
C LYS A 93 -2.07 -21.11 12.15
N LEU A 94 -2.58 -20.00 12.68
CA LEU A 94 -3.14 -19.94 14.03
C LEU A 94 -4.41 -20.78 14.16
N GLU A 95 -5.30 -20.73 13.17
CA GLU A 95 -6.51 -21.56 13.12
C GLU A 95 -6.17 -23.05 13.10
N ALA A 96 -5.20 -23.46 12.26
CA ALA A 96 -4.74 -24.84 12.22
C ALA A 96 -4.17 -25.30 13.57
N LEU A 97 -3.31 -24.47 14.19
CA LEU A 97 -2.75 -24.79 15.51
C LEU A 97 -3.83 -24.91 16.59
N SER A 98 -4.86 -24.06 16.56
CA SER A 98 -6.00 -24.15 17.48
C SER A 98 -6.76 -25.46 17.32
N ALA A 99 -7.00 -25.88 16.07
CA ALA A 99 -7.67 -27.15 15.79
C ALA A 99 -6.84 -28.36 16.26
N ASP A 100 -5.51 -28.31 16.10
CA ASP A 100 -4.60 -29.34 16.60
C ASP A 100 -4.63 -29.42 18.13
N ILE A 101 -4.64 -28.27 18.83
CA ILE A 101 -4.76 -28.20 20.29
C ILE A 101 -6.10 -28.80 20.76
N GLU A 102 -7.21 -28.47 20.10
CA GLU A 102 -8.52 -29.04 20.43
C GLU A 102 -8.57 -30.55 20.23
N LYS A 103 -7.92 -31.05 19.18
CA LYS A 103 -7.83 -32.49 18.92
C LYS A 103 -7.03 -33.19 20.02
N LEU A 104 -5.85 -32.68 20.34
CA LEU A 104 -5.01 -33.22 21.41
C LEU A 104 -5.73 -33.21 22.77
N SER A 105 -6.44 -32.11 23.07
CA SER A 105 -7.25 -32.01 24.29
C SER A 105 -8.34 -33.10 24.36
N ARG A 106 -9.02 -33.37 23.24
CA ARG A 106 -10.01 -34.46 23.16
C ARG A 106 -9.38 -35.83 23.36
N GLU A 107 -8.22 -36.09 22.76
CA GLU A 107 -7.49 -37.35 22.91
C GLU A 107 -7.05 -37.61 24.35
N VAL A 108 -6.54 -36.58 25.04
CA VAL A 108 -6.17 -36.68 26.47
C VAL A 108 -7.39 -36.98 27.34
N ASN A 109 -8.48 -36.24 27.16
CA ASN A 109 -9.71 -36.45 27.94
C ASN A 109 -10.35 -37.84 27.71
N GLN A 110 -10.12 -38.45 26.54
CA GLN A 110 -10.59 -39.81 26.25
C GLN A 110 -9.68 -40.91 26.83
N ALA A 111 -8.41 -40.61 27.08
CA ALA A 111 -7.46 -41.57 27.66
C ALA A 111 -7.61 -41.73 29.18
N ASP A 112 -8.27 -40.79 29.85
CA ASP A 112 -8.56 -40.81 31.29
C ASP A 112 -9.85 -41.62 31.65
N HIS A 113 -10.46 -42.31 30.67
CA HIS A 113 -11.60 -43.21 30.82
C HIS A 113 -11.28 -44.62 30.34
#